data_AF-A0A1B6K281-F1
#
_entry.id   AF-A0A1B6K281-F1
#
_cell.length_a   1.000
_cell.length_b   1.000
_cell.length_c   1.000
_cell.angle_alpha   90.00
_cell.angle_beta   90.00
_cell.angle_gamma   90.00
#
_symmetry.space_group_name_H-M   'P 1'
#
loop_
_entity.id
_entity.type
_entity.pdbx_description
1 polymer ?
#
loop_
_entity_poly.entity_id
_entity_poly.type
_entity_poly.pdbx_seq_one_letter_code
_entity_poly.pdbx_strand_id
1 'polypeptide(L)'
;EIYIALTNFSAVQVFRVVTVLQKPFVIREVDSAGNEKFSGYCVDLLEEIRKLIGFEYEIYIAPDNEFGTMDEQGQWNGIIRELIEKRAEIGLTSLFVTAERENVID
;
A
#
# COMPACT_ATOMS: atom_id res chain seq x y z
N GLU A 1 -9.22 17.48 31.83
CA GLU A 1 -8.16 16.47 32.02
C GLU A 1 -8.64 15.02 31.86
N ILE A 2 -9.87 14.65 32.24
CA ILE A 2 -10.40 13.27 32.06
C ILE A 2 -10.68 12.89 30.58
N TYR A 3 -11.04 13.85 29.72
CA TYR A 3 -11.36 13.59 28.31
C TYR A 3 -10.15 13.10 27.48
N ILE A 4 -8.92 13.48 27.86
CA ILE A 4 -7.68 13.10 27.17
C ILE A 4 -7.30 11.64 27.50
N ALA A 5 -7.67 11.14 28.68
CA ALA A 5 -7.33 9.78 29.11
C ALA A 5 -8.13 8.71 28.34
N LEU A 6 -9.33 9.02 27.85
CA LEU A 6 -10.19 8.08 27.11
C LEU A 6 -9.84 7.97 25.62
N THR A 7 -9.19 8.99 25.04
CA THR A 7 -8.67 8.94 23.66
C THR A 7 -7.48 7.98 23.48
N ASN A 8 -6.85 7.53 24.57
CA ASN A 8 -5.68 6.63 24.51
C ASN A 8 -6.04 5.14 24.48
N PHE A 9 -7.31 4.78 24.24
CA PHE A 9 -7.78 3.40 24.14
C PHE A 9 -8.51 3.09 22.82
N SER A 10 -8.21 3.81 21.73
CA SER A 10 -8.57 3.31 20.39
C SER A 10 -7.46 2.42 19.84
N ALA A 11 -7.81 1.24 19.31
CA ALA A 11 -6.87 0.45 18.54
C ALA A 11 -6.37 1.28 17.33
N VAL A 12 -5.06 1.46 17.21
CA VAL A 12 -4.45 2.11 16.05
C VAL A 12 -4.60 1.17 14.86
N GLN A 13 -5.28 1.61 13.81
CA GLN A 13 -5.45 0.83 12.61
C GLN A 13 -4.14 0.78 11.84
N VAL A 14 -3.66 -0.43 11.55
CA VAL A 14 -2.46 -0.67 10.74
C VAL A 14 -2.87 -1.24 9.39
N PHE A 15 -2.53 -0.55 8.30
CA PHE A 15 -2.80 -1.01 6.94
C PHE A 15 -1.57 -1.65 6.30
N ARG A 16 -1.75 -2.78 5.63
CA ARG A 16 -0.75 -3.38 4.75
C ARG A 16 -0.89 -2.76 3.37
N VAL A 17 0.22 -2.20 2.90
CA VAL A 17 0.30 -1.45 1.65
C VAL A 17 1.18 -2.22 0.68
N VAL A 18 0.60 -2.70 -0.42
CA VAL A 18 1.36 -3.35 -1.48
C VAL A 18 1.78 -2.31 -2.53
N THR A 19 3.01 -2.42 -3.04
CA THR A 19 3.55 -1.55 -4.10
C THR A 19 4.33 -2.35 -5.15
N VAL A 20 4.66 -1.66 -6.25
CA VAL A 20 5.69 -2.04 -7.23
C VAL A 20 6.75 -0.94 -7.23
N LEU A 21 8.02 -1.29 -7.43
CA LEU A 21 9.10 -0.29 -7.50
C LEU A 21 9.07 0.44 -8.84
N GLN A 22 8.87 1.75 -8.80
CA GLN A 22 8.81 2.58 -9.99
C GLN A 22 9.26 4.00 -9.67
N LYS A 23 10.45 4.39 -10.13
CA LYS A 23 10.92 5.78 -10.03
C LYS A 23 10.08 6.69 -10.93
N PRO A 24 9.68 7.90 -10.49
CA PRO A 24 9.97 8.54 -9.18
C PRO A 24 8.88 8.33 -8.11
N PHE A 25 7.91 7.45 -8.34
CA PHE A 25 6.72 7.27 -7.51
C PHE A 25 6.97 6.47 -6.24
N VAL A 26 7.67 5.34 -6.37
CA VAL A 26 8.08 4.49 -5.25
C VAL A 26 9.50 4.00 -5.49
N ILE A 27 10.37 4.29 -4.52
CA ILE A 27 11.80 4.03 -4.53
C ILE A 27 12.13 3.25 -3.26
N ARG A 28 12.86 2.15 -3.40
CA ARG A 28 13.39 1.38 -2.25
C ARG A 28 14.88 1.64 -2.10
N GLU A 29 15.27 2.01 -0.90
CA GLU A 29 16.64 2.11 -0.44
C GLU A 29 16.85 1.16 0.72
N VAL A 30 18.01 0.52 0.80
CA VAL A 30 18.37 -0.35 1.92
C VAL A 30 19.54 0.30 2.64
N ASP A 31 19.40 0.54 3.94
CA ASP A 31 20.48 1.13 4.74
C ASP A 31 21.59 0.11 5.05
N SER A 32 22.69 0.58 5.65
CA SER A 32 23.82 -0.27 6.00
C SER A 32 23.51 -1.36 7.05
N ALA A 33 22.39 -1.24 7.76
CA ALA A 33 21.90 -2.24 8.71
C ALA A 33 20.92 -3.24 8.07
N GLY A 34 20.58 -3.06 6.78
CA GLY A 34 19.65 -3.91 6.06
C GLY A 34 18.19 -3.49 6.17
N ASN A 35 17.89 -2.33 6.77
CA ASN A 35 16.51 -1.85 6.85
C ASN A 35 16.08 -1.23 5.52
N GLU A 36 14.86 -1.56 5.11
CA GLU A 36 14.27 -1.01 3.90
C GLU A 36 13.60 0.34 4.21
N LYS A 37 13.86 1.31 3.34
CA LYS A 37 13.21 2.62 3.33
C LYS A 37 12.54 2.82 1.99
N PHE A 38 11.29 3.26 2.04
CA PHE A 38 10.52 3.64 0.86
C PHE A 38 10.43 5.17 0.78
N SER A 39 10.59 5.70 -0.42
CA SER A 39 10.45 7.13 -0.72
C SER A 39 9.83 7.35 -2.10
N GLY A 40 9.51 8.59 -2.44
CA GLY A 40 8.94 8.97 -3.73
C GLY A 40 7.53 9.52 -3.60
N TYR A 41 7.01 10.03 -4.71
CA TYR A 41 5.77 10.83 -4.71
C TYR A 41 4.57 10.12 -4.07
N CYS A 42 4.38 8.82 -4.34
CA CYS A 42 3.26 8.08 -3.78
C CYS A 42 3.43 7.84 -2.28
N VAL A 43 4.67 7.64 -1.81
CA VAL A 43 4.97 7.44 -0.39
C VAL A 43 4.75 8.74 0.39
N ASP A 44 5.17 9.88 -0.17
CA ASP A 44 4.95 11.19 0.43
C ASP A 44 3.45 11.49 0.56
N LEU A 45 2.66 11.18 -0.47
CA LEU A 45 1.21 11.33 -0.42
C LEU A 45 0.56 10.43 0.65
N LEU A 46 0.97 9.16 0.73
CA LEU A 46 0.47 8.24 1.75
C LEU A 46 0.76 8.74 3.16
N GLU A 47 1.96 9.28 3.40
CA GLU A 47 2.35 9.83 4.70
C GLU A 47 1.52 11.07 5.09
N GLU A 48 1.19 11.95 4.14
CA GLU A 48 0.31 13.08 4.41
C GLU A 48 -1.13 12.63 4.72
N ILE A 49 -1.63 11.60 4.02
CA ILE A 49 -2.94 11.00 4.32
C ILE A 49 -2.93 10.33 5.71
N ARG A 50 -1.84 9.64 6.05
CA ARG A 50 -1.63 9.02 7.36
C ARG A 50 -1.74 10.06 8.48
N LYS A 51 -1.04 11.18 8.37
CA LYS A 51 -1.08 12.28 9.35
C LYS A 51 -2.46 12.91 9.48
N LEU A 52 -3.20 13.03 8.37
CA LEU A 52 -4.54 13.63 8.35
C LEU A 52 -5.58 12.73 9.04
N ILE A 53 -5.52 11.42 8.83
CA ILE A 53 -6.54 10.46 9.28
C ILE A 53 -6.18 9.80 10.61
N GLY A 54 -4.88 9.59 10.88
CA GLY A 54 -4.38 8.99 12.12
C GLY A 54 -4.33 7.47 12.11
N PHE A 55 -3.88 6.85 11.02
CA PHE A 55 -3.59 5.41 10.94
C PHE A 55 -2.07 5.14 10.93
N GLU A 56 -1.69 3.87 10.94
CA GLU A 56 -0.32 3.42 10.70
C GLU A 56 -0.29 2.46 9.50
N TYR A 57 0.87 2.27 8.88
CA TYR A 57 0.98 1.41 7.71
C TYR A 57 2.33 0.71 7.59
N GLU A 58 2.34 -0.41 6.87
CA GLU A 58 3.54 -1.12 6.48
C GLU A 58 3.54 -1.34 4.96
N ILE A 59 4.62 -0.91 4.29
CA ILE A 59 4.79 -1.07 2.84
C ILE A 59 5.56 -2.36 2.56
N TYR A 60 5.07 -3.14 1.61
CA TYR A 60 5.81 -4.26 1.02
C TYR A 60 5.64 -4.28 -0.51
N ILE A 61 6.61 -4.89 -1.19
CA ILE A 61 6.59 -5.01 -2.64
C ILE A 61 5.80 -6.27 -3.01
N ALA A 62 4.94 -6.21 -4.03
CA ALA A 62 4.28 -7.37 -4.59
C ALA A 62 5.31 -8.48 -4.85
N PRO A 63 5.06 -9.76 -4.49
CA PRO A 63 6.07 -10.82 -4.56
C PRO A 63 6.67 -11.03 -5.96
N ASP A 64 5.88 -10.78 -7.01
CA ASP A 64 6.27 -10.86 -8.43
C ASP A 64 6.70 -9.49 -9.00
N ASN A 65 6.61 -8.41 -8.21
CA ASN A 65 6.84 -7.02 -8.60
C ASN A 65 6.02 -6.59 -9.84
N GLU A 66 4.82 -7.15 -10.00
CA GLU A 66 3.90 -6.85 -11.08
C GLU A 66 2.72 -5.98 -10.61
N PHE A 67 2.16 -5.19 -11.52
CA PHE A 67 0.99 -4.37 -11.21
C PHE A 67 -0.28 -5.21 -11.10
N GLY A 68 -0.43 -6.21 -11.97
CA GLY A 68 -1.66 -6.97 -12.11
C GLY A 68 -2.06 -7.09 -13.56
N THR A 69 -1.91 -8.30 -14.07
CA THR A 69 -2.34 -8.81 -15.36
C THR A 69 -3.19 -10.05 -15.08
N MET A 70 -4.28 -10.19 -15.82
CA MET A 70 -5.17 -11.34 -15.76
C MET A 70 -4.72 -12.38 -16.78
N ASP A 71 -4.61 -13.64 -16.37
CA ASP A 71 -4.37 -14.76 -17.29
C ASP A 71 -5.65 -15.22 -18.01
N GLU A 72 -5.51 -16.17 -18.94
CA GLU A 72 -6.65 -16.73 -19.70
C GLU A 72 -7.66 -17.46 -18.81
N GLN A 73 -7.26 -17.83 -17.58
CA GLN A 73 -8.09 -18.49 -16.58
C GLN A 73 -8.77 -17.49 -15.63
N GLY A 74 -8.62 -16.18 -15.89
CA GLY A 74 -9.23 -15.11 -15.08
C GLY A 74 -8.54 -14.88 -13.74
N GLN A 75 -7.33 -15.40 -13.53
CA GLN A 75 -6.56 -15.18 -12.31
C GLN A 75 -5.66 -13.94 -12.45
N TRP A 76 -5.68 -13.08 -11.44
CA TRP A 76 -4.82 -11.90 -11.37
C TRP A 76 -3.50 -12.23 -10.69
N ASN A 77 -2.44 -11.51 -11.06
CA ASN A 77 -1.16 -11.46 -10.36
C ASN A 77 -0.91 -10.06 -9.72
N GLY A 78 0.31 -9.82 -9.23
CA GLY A 78 0.72 -8.48 -8.82
C GLY A 78 -0.05 -7.86 -7.67
N ILE A 79 -0.04 -6.53 -7.62
CA ILE A 79 -0.81 -5.72 -6.67
C ILE A 79 -2.29 -6.12 -6.67
N ILE A 80 -2.90 -6.31 -7.85
CA ILE A 80 -4.32 -6.66 -7.95
C ILE A 80 -4.63 -7.96 -7.22
N ARG A 81 -3.77 -8.99 -7.35
CA ARG A 81 -3.94 -10.24 -6.62
C ARG A 81 -3.83 -10.06 -5.11
N GLU A 82 -2.85 -9.28 -4.64
CA GLU A 82 -2.67 -8.99 -3.22
C GLU A 82 -3.92 -8.34 -2.60
N LEU A 83 -4.61 -7.47 -3.35
CA LEU A 83 -5.85 -6.83 -2.93
C LEU A 83 -7.04 -7.80 -2.95
N ILE A 84 -7.22 -8.57 -4.03
CA ILE A 84 -8.31 -9.57 -4.17
C ILE A 84 -8.23 -10.62 -3.05
N GLU A 85 -7.03 -11.13 -2.78
CA GLU A 85 -6.80 -12.12 -1.73
C GLU A 85 -6.76 -11.51 -0.32
N LYS A 86 -6.98 -10.18 -0.18
CA LYS A 86 -6.96 -9.43 1.09
C LYS A 86 -5.65 -9.60 1.87
N ARG A 87 -4.54 -9.70 1.14
CA ARG A 87 -3.17 -9.69 1.69
C ARG A 87 -2.64 -8.27 1.90
N ALA A 88 -3.18 -7.32 1.15
CA ALA A 88 -3.06 -5.89 1.40
C ALA A 88 -4.45 -5.23 1.45
N GLU A 89 -4.51 -4.09 2.11
CA GLU A 89 -5.70 -3.24 2.12
C GLU A 89 -5.56 -2.04 1.18
N ILE A 90 -4.33 -1.65 0.82
CA ILE A 90 -4.05 -0.49 -0.04
C ILE A 90 -3.02 -0.88 -1.11
N GLY A 91 -3.34 -0.59 -2.38
CA GLY A 91 -2.37 -0.63 -3.48
C GLY A 91 -1.78 0.75 -3.72
N LEU A 92 -0.50 0.94 -3.45
CA LEU A 92 0.18 2.23 -3.62
C LEU A 92 1.09 2.20 -4.85
N THR A 93 0.68 2.83 -5.94
CA THR A 93 1.51 2.92 -7.15
C THR A 93 0.95 3.95 -8.14
N SER A 94 1.63 4.22 -9.26
CA SER A 94 1.10 5.06 -10.34
C SER A 94 0.19 4.25 -11.28
N LEU A 95 -0.84 3.61 -10.74
CA LEU A 95 -1.74 2.77 -11.54
C LEU A 95 -2.73 3.64 -12.32
N PHE A 96 -2.94 3.31 -13.60
CA PHE A 96 -4.10 3.83 -14.33
C PHE A 96 -5.35 3.06 -13.93
N VAL A 97 -6.43 3.80 -13.63
CA VAL A 97 -7.77 3.24 -13.46
C VAL A 97 -8.23 2.71 -14.82
N THR A 98 -8.54 1.42 -14.89
CA THR A 98 -9.12 0.77 -16.06
C THR A 98 -10.38 0.02 -15.64
N ALA A 99 -11.38 -0.06 -16.53
CA ALA A 99 -12.66 -0.70 -16.22
C ALA A 99 -12.52 -2.17 -15.79
N GLU A 100 -11.53 -2.89 -16.32
CA GLU A 100 -11.24 -4.27 -15.90
C GLU A 100 -10.78 -4.37 -14.45
N ARG A 101 -10.07 -3.36 -13.95
CA ARG A 101 -9.59 -3.30 -12.56
C ARG A 101 -10.67 -2.82 -11.59
N GLU A 102 -11.49 -1.86 -11.98
CA GLU A 102 -12.64 -1.40 -11.16
C GLU A 102 -13.64 -2.53 -10.84
N ASN A 103 -13.75 -3.54 -11.70
CA ASN A 103 -14.65 -4.67 -11.44
C ASN A 103 -14.16 -5.61 -10.32
N VAL A 104 -12.90 -5.51 -9.90
CA VAL A 104 -12.28 -6.46 -8.95
C VAL A 104 -11.71 -5.81 -7.69
N ILE A 105 -11.46 -4.50 -7.72
CA ILE A 105 -10.99 -3.70 -6.59
C ILE A 105 -11.81 -2.40 -6.50
N ASP A 106 -12.09 -1.95 -5.28
CA ASP A 106 -12.86 -0.72 -4.95
C ASP A 106 -11.96 0.27 -4.21
#